data_AF-A0A6U2JEG2-F1
#
_entry.id   AF-A0A6U2JEG2-F1
#
_cell.length_a   1.000
_cell.length_b   1.000
_cell.length_c   1.000
_cell.angle_alpha   90.00
_cell.angle_beta   90.00
_cell.angle_gamma   90.00
#
_symmetry.space_group_name_H-M   'P 1'
#
loop_
_entity.id
_entity.type
_entity.pdbx_description
1 polymer ?
#
loop_
_entity_poly.entity_id
_entity_poly.type
_entity_poly.pdbx_seq_one_letter_code
_entity_poly.pdbx_strand_id
1 'polypeptide(L)'
;MALDGELFAGRGRFQHTVSVVRRQNAGELWRGIKFIVFDAPSIDGAGFEARLAAAAAVVNPLEFVDMLPHVECRGRSHLEEELQRIEKLNGEGVMMRKKNSHYVPGRTTELLKVKTFLDDEAIVVGIQAGKGRNKGRMGALECKLRNGKEFRVGSGFSDVERKNPPSVGDVITVRYFELTKAGVPRFPTFMRIRKDVGASEFD
;
A
#
# COMPACT_ATOMS: atom_id res chain seq x y z
N MET A 1 -15.05 -0.18 -25.32
CA MET A 1 -14.65 0.64 -24.14
C MET A 1 -13.64 -0.16 -23.34
N ALA A 2 -12.49 0.43 -23.00
CA ALA A 2 -11.56 -0.17 -22.07
C ALA A 2 -11.96 0.19 -20.64
N LEU A 3 -11.96 -0.81 -19.75
CA LEU A 3 -12.23 -0.67 -18.33
C LEU A 3 -10.93 -0.78 -17.56
N ASP A 4 -10.78 0.05 -16.53
CA ASP A 4 -9.69 -0.02 -15.57
C ASP A 4 -10.24 -0.46 -14.22
N GLY A 5 -9.52 -1.36 -13.56
CA GLY A 5 -10.04 -2.08 -12.40
C GLY A 5 -8.98 -2.95 -11.72
N GLU A 6 -9.35 -3.49 -10.57
CA GLU A 6 -8.49 -4.36 -9.77
C GLU A 6 -9.02 -5.80 -9.78
N LEU A 7 -8.16 -6.79 -10.00
CA LEU A 7 -8.50 -8.18 -9.74
C LEU A 7 -8.47 -8.42 -8.23
N PHE A 8 -9.62 -8.76 -7.64
CA PHE A 8 -9.82 -8.72 -6.21
C PHE A 8 -10.47 -10.00 -5.68
N ALA A 9 -9.81 -10.64 -4.71
CA ALA A 9 -10.30 -11.84 -4.02
C ALA A 9 -10.99 -11.55 -2.68
N GLY A 10 -11.12 -10.26 -2.31
CA GLY A 10 -11.49 -9.81 -0.97
C GLY A 10 -10.34 -9.22 -0.17
N ARG A 11 -10.69 -8.57 0.94
CA ARG A 11 -9.74 -7.88 1.83
C ARG A 11 -8.77 -8.87 2.48
N GLY A 12 -7.52 -8.46 2.67
CA GLY A 12 -6.46 -9.31 3.25
C GLY A 12 -6.02 -10.48 2.37
N ARG A 13 -6.51 -10.61 1.13
CA ARG A 13 -6.23 -11.73 0.23
C ARG A 13 -5.28 -11.41 -0.92
N PHE A 14 -4.51 -10.33 -0.83
CA PHE A 14 -3.54 -9.92 -1.85
C PHE A 14 -2.62 -11.06 -2.34
N GLN A 15 -1.99 -11.80 -1.41
CA GLN A 15 -1.10 -12.92 -1.78
C GLN A 15 -1.84 -14.04 -2.51
N HIS A 16 -3.09 -14.30 -2.12
CA HIS A 16 -3.94 -15.27 -2.81
C HIS A 16 -4.30 -14.78 -4.22
N THR A 17 -4.74 -13.53 -4.37
CA THR A 17 -5.00 -12.92 -5.69
C THR A 17 -3.78 -13.07 -6.60
N VAL A 18 -2.60 -12.64 -6.15
CA VAL A 18 -1.35 -12.73 -6.93
C VAL A 18 -1.03 -14.18 -7.30
N SER A 19 -1.21 -15.11 -6.37
CA SER A 19 -0.97 -16.54 -6.60
C SER A 19 -1.90 -17.13 -7.67
N VAL A 20 -3.15 -16.67 -7.76
CA VAL A 20 -4.11 -17.14 -8.78
C VAL A 20 -3.80 -16.50 -10.12
N VAL A 21 -3.67 -15.18 -10.18
CA VAL A 21 -3.46 -14.41 -11.43
C VAL A 21 -2.17 -14.80 -12.15
N ARG A 22 -1.10 -15.14 -11.41
CA ARG A 22 0.17 -15.54 -12.02
C ARG A 22 0.21 -16.99 -12.53
N ARG A 23 -0.81 -17.81 -12.21
CA ARG A 23 -0.83 -19.23 -12.55
C ARG A 23 -1.49 -19.43 -13.92
N GLN A 24 -0.78 -20.08 -14.84
CA GLN A 24 -1.26 -20.33 -16.21
C GLN A 24 -2.55 -21.17 -16.25
N ASN A 25 -2.66 -22.19 -15.38
CA ASN A 25 -3.82 -23.10 -15.33
C ASN A 25 -4.56 -22.99 -13.98
N ALA A 26 -4.98 -21.78 -13.58
CA ALA A 26 -5.63 -21.60 -12.29
C ALA A 26 -7.08 -22.15 -12.24
N GLY A 27 -7.72 -22.35 -13.40
CA GLY A 27 -9.02 -23.01 -13.53
C GLY A 27 -10.07 -22.46 -12.57
N GLU A 28 -10.65 -23.34 -11.77
CA GLU A 28 -11.68 -23.06 -10.77
C GLU A 28 -11.27 -21.99 -9.72
N LEU A 29 -9.98 -21.75 -9.50
CA LEU A 29 -9.52 -20.73 -8.56
C LEU A 29 -9.93 -19.31 -8.99
N TRP A 30 -10.20 -19.09 -10.28
CA TRP A 30 -10.69 -17.80 -10.78
C TRP A 30 -12.10 -17.47 -10.27
N ARG A 31 -12.92 -18.45 -9.86
CA ARG A 31 -14.27 -18.18 -9.34
C ARG A 31 -14.27 -17.32 -8.08
N GLY A 32 -13.15 -17.29 -7.35
CA GLY A 32 -12.97 -16.45 -6.16
C GLY A 32 -12.41 -15.05 -6.46
N ILE A 33 -12.18 -14.69 -7.72
CA ILE A 33 -11.61 -13.41 -8.15
C ILE A 33 -12.67 -12.64 -8.92
N LYS A 34 -12.85 -11.37 -8.57
CA LYS A 34 -13.66 -10.42 -9.34
C LYS A 34 -12.79 -9.34 -9.95
N PHE A 35 -13.20 -8.82 -11.11
CA PHE A 35 -12.66 -7.59 -11.67
C PHE A 35 -13.48 -6.40 -11.15
N ILE A 36 -12.90 -5.62 -10.26
CA ILE A 36 -13.56 -4.48 -9.61
C ILE A 36 -13.20 -3.21 -10.37
N VAL A 37 -14.14 -2.71 -11.18
CA VAL A 37 -13.95 -1.59 -12.10
C VAL A 37 -14.06 -0.26 -11.38
N PHE A 38 -13.13 0.66 -11.65
CA PHE A 38 -13.12 2.00 -11.07
C PHE A 38 -12.96 3.14 -12.09
N ASP A 39 -12.68 2.85 -13.37
CA ASP A 39 -12.68 3.87 -14.43
C ASP A 39 -12.89 3.25 -15.83
N ALA A 40 -13.16 4.10 -16.83
CA ALA A 40 -13.19 3.78 -18.26
C ALA A 40 -12.29 4.76 -19.04
N PRO A 41 -10.95 4.57 -19.00
CA PRO A 41 -9.98 5.57 -19.47
C PRO A 41 -10.03 5.84 -20.98
N SER A 42 -10.60 4.94 -21.78
CA SER A 42 -10.72 5.12 -23.24
C SER A 42 -11.80 6.13 -23.67
N ILE A 43 -12.52 6.73 -22.72
CA ILE A 43 -13.53 7.75 -23.01
C ILE A 43 -12.85 9.12 -22.93
N ASP A 44 -12.26 9.52 -24.06
CA ASP A 44 -11.52 10.77 -24.17
C ASP A 44 -12.42 12.00 -23.95
N GLY A 45 -11.85 13.03 -23.33
CA GLY A 45 -12.54 14.31 -23.08
C GLY A 45 -13.62 14.26 -21.98
N ALA A 46 -14.02 13.08 -21.51
CA ALA A 46 -15.03 12.95 -20.46
C ALA A 46 -14.47 13.22 -19.05
N GLY A 47 -15.25 13.90 -18.22
CA GLY A 47 -15.01 14.01 -16.78
C GLY A 47 -15.22 12.67 -16.08
N PHE A 48 -14.63 12.50 -14.89
CA PHE A 48 -14.62 11.24 -14.15
C PHE A 48 -16.00 10.60 -13.95
N GLU A 49 -17.01 11.39 -13.59
CA GLU A 49 -18.37 10.93 -13.33
C GLU A 49 -19.02 10.35 -14.59
N ALA A 50 -18.77 10.98 -15.75
CA ALA A 50 -19.26 10.47 -17.03
C ALA A 50 -18.57 9.15 -17.42
N ARG A 51 -17.27 9.01 -17.14
CA ARG A 51 -16.55 7.75 -17.34
C ARG A 51 -17.07 6.64 -16.42
N LEU A 52 -17.36 6.96 -15.16
CA LEU A 52 -17.91 6.02 -14.19
C LEU A 52 -19.32 5.56 -14.59
N ALA A 53 -20.18 6.47 -15.06
CA ALA A 53 -21.51 6.14 -15.55
C ALA A 53 -21.46 5.23 -16.78
N ALA A 54 -20.56 5.51 -17.72
CA ALA A 54 -20.36 4.67 -18.91
C ALA A 54 -19.84 3.27 -18.53
N ALA A 55 -18.90 3.17 -17.59
CA ALA A 55 -18.43 1.89 -17.05
C ALA A 55 -19.57 1.10 -16.40
N ALA A 56 -20.39 1.74 -15.56
CA ALA A 56 -21.51 1.09 -14.88
C ALA A 56 -22.55 0.53 -15.87
N ALA A 57 -22.76 1.20 -17.00
CA ALA A 57 -23.71 0.77 -18.03
C ALA A 57 -23.34 -0.55 -18.72
N VAL A 58 -22.06 -0.98 -18.67
CA VAL A 58 -21.64 -2.26 -19.27
C VAL A 58 -21.31 -3.35 -18.26
N VAL A 59 -21.00 -2.98 -17.00
CA VAL A 59 -20.64 -3.94 -15.96
C VAL A 59 -21.86 -4.72 -15.46
N ASN A 60 -23.05 -4.12 -15.49
CA ASN A 60 -24.29 -4.80 -15.14
C ASN A 60 -24.84 -5.54 -16.39
N PRO A 61 -24.95 -6.89 -16.47
CA PRO A 61 -25.02 -7.89 -15.38
C PRO A 61 -23.88 -8.95 -15.36
N LEU A 62 -22.61 -8.55 -15.42
CA LEU A 62 -21.49 -9.48 -15.52
C LEU A 62 -21.18 -10.17 -14.17
N GLU A 63 -21.21 -11.50 -14.11
CA GLU A 63 -21.03 -12.28 -12.88
C GLU A 63 -19.70 -12.01 -12.14
N PHE A 64 -18.60 -11.87 -12.89
CA PHE A 64 -17.25 -11.74 -12.33
C PHE A 64 -16.74 -10.30 -12.34
N VAL A 65 -17.60 -9.31 -12.62
CA VAL A 65 -17.21 -7.90 -12.73
C VAL A 65 -18.15 -7.07 -11.87
N ASP A 66 -17.59 -6.31 -10.92
CA ASP A 66 -18.38 -5.37 -10.11
C ASP A 66 -17.85 -3.95 -10.33
N MET A 67 -18.71 -2.95 -10.10
CA MET A 67 -18.27 -1.56 -9.98
C MET A 67 -17.78 -1.28 -8.57
N LEU A 68 -16.64 -0.57 -8.44
CA LEU A 68 -16.20 -0.02 -7.17
C LEU A 68 -17.22 1.04 -6.71
N PRO A 69 -17.77 0.94 -5.49
CA PRO A 69 -18.65 1.97 -4.95
C PRO A 69 -17.90 3.30 -4.78
N HIS A 70 -18.54 4.39 -5.19
CA HIS A 70 -18.05 5.74 -5.03
C HIS A 70 -19.03 6.57 -4.20
N VAL A 71 -18.51 7.48 -3.38
CA VAL A 71 -19.29 8.43 -2.59
C VAL A 71 -18.68 9.82 -2.74
N GLU A 72 -19.51 10.85 -2.84
CA GLU A 72 -19.03 12.23 -2.87
C GLU A 72 -18.40 12.59 -1.51
N CYS A 73 -17.14 13.04 -1.53
CA CYS A 73 -16.45 13.49 -0.34
C CYS A 73 -16.98 14.88 0.08
N ARG A 74 -17.50 15.00 1.31
CA ARG A 74 -18.15 16.23 1.82
C ARG A 74 -17.16 17.13 2.58
N GLY A 75 -15.88 16.77 2.57
CA GLY A 75 -14.82 17.45 3.31
C GLY A 75 -13.99 16.47 4.13
N ARG A 76 -13.03 17.03 4.87
CA ARG A 76 -11.99 16.28 5.58
C ARG A 76 -12.55 15.30 6.62
N SER A 77 -13.53 15.71 7.42
CA SER A 77 -14.14 14.81 8.42
C SER A 77 -14.80 13.59 7.78
N HIS A 78 -15.51 13.76 6.66
CA HIS A 78 -16.10 12.64 5.92
C HIS A 78 -15.02 11.67 5.40
N LEU A 79 -13.90 12.21 4.90
CA LEU A 79 -12.77 11.41 4.44
C LEU A 79 -12.16 10.59 5.59
N GLU A 80 -11.97 11.21 6.75
CA GLU A 80 -11.40 10.57 7.93
C GLU A 80 -12.32 9.47 8.48
N GLU A 81 -13.63 9.71 8.55
CA GLU A 81 -14.64 8.72 8.92
C GLU A 81 -14.65 7.52 7.95
N GLU A 82 -14.63 7.78 6.65
CA GLU A 82 -14.65 6.73 5.63
C GLU A 82 -13.35 5.92 5.65
N LEU A 83 -12.20 6.58 5.84
CA LEU A 83 -10.91 5.91 6.02
C LEU A 83 -10.97 4.95 7.22
N GLN A 84 -11.39 5.44 8.39
CA GLN A 84 -11.53 4.60 9.60
C GLN A 84 -12.49 3.44 9.39
N ARG A 85 -13.61 3.67 8.69
CA ARG A 85 -14.58 2.62 8.38
C ARG A 85 -13.95 1.53 7.51
N ILE A 86 -13.22 1.92 6.46
CA ILE A 86 -12.55 0.97 5.56
C ILE A 86 -11.45 0.20 6.30
N GLU A 87 -10.68 0.86 7.16
CA GLU A 87 -9.65 0.21 8.00
C GLU A 87 -10.24 -0.80 8.97
N LYS A 88 -11.37 -0.48 9.64
CA LYS A 88 -12.10 -1.44 10.50
C LYS A 88 -12.59 -2.68 9.76
N LEU A 89 -12.76 -2.56 8.44
CA LEU A 89 -13.11 -3.69 7.58
C LEU A 89 -11.87 -4.46 7.05
N ASN A 90 -10.66 -4.14 7.54
CA ASN A 90 -9.37 -4.62 7.02
C ASN A 90 -9.08 -4.18 5.58
N GLY A 91 -9.57 -3.02 5.17
CA GLY A 91 -9.22 -2.38 3.91
C GLY A 91 -7.91 -1.59 4.01
N GLU A 92 -7.25 -1.39 2.86
CA GLU A 92 -5.93 -0.75 2.79
C GLU A 92 -5.98 0.78 2.92
N GLY A 93 -7.14 1.38 2.65
CA GLY A 93 -7.39 2.82 2.68
C GLY A 93 -8.40 3.23 1.61
N VAL A 94 -8.43 4.53 1.30
CA VAL A 94 -9.38 5.11 0.34
C VAL A 94 -8.65 5.81 -0.80
N MET A 95 -9.33 5.87 -1.94
CA MET A 95 -8.87 6.62 -3.12
C MET A 95 -9.71 7.89 -3.25
N MET A 96 -9.07 9.02 -3.46
CA MET A 96 -9.75 10.27 -3.79
C MET A 96 -9.53 10.60 -5.25
N ARG A 97 -10.61 10.77 -6.00
CA ARG A 97 -10.59 11.29 -7.36
C ARG A 97 -11.22 12.68 -7.37
N LYS A 98 -10.58 13.64 -8.04
CA LYS A 98 -11.14 15.00 -8.14
C LYS A 98 -12.36 14.99 -9.07
N LYS A 99 -13.40 15.71 -8.66
CA LYS A 99 -14.64 15.90 -9.42
C LYS A 99 -14.35 16.46 -10.82
N ASN A 100 -15.03 15.94 -11.85
CA ASN A 100 -14.88 16.34 -13.25
C ASN A 100 -13.46 16.18 -13.83
N SER A 101 -12.55 15.47 -13.15
CA SER A 101 -11.17 15.31 -13.66
C SER A 101 -11.12 14.47 -14.92
N HIS A 102 -10.32 14.89 -15.89
CA HIS A 102 -10.00 14.09 -17.06
C HIS A 102 -9.05 12.95 -16.69
N TYR A 103 -9.03 11.90 -17.51
CA TYR A 103 -8.04 10.85 -17.34
C TYR A 103 -6.65 11.38 -17.69
N VAL A 104 -5.68 11.14 -16.82
CA VAL A 104 -4.27 11.50 -17.03
C VAL A 104 -3.42 10.27 -16.79
N PRO A 105 -2.66 9.78 -17.78
CA PRO A 105 -1.76 8.65 -17.58
C PRO A 105 -0.62 9.04 -16.62
N GLY A 106 -0.27 8.13 -15.72
CA GLY A 106 0.82 8.33 -14.77
C GLY A 106 0.40 8.99 -13.45
N ARG A 107 1.37 9.60 -12.76
CA ARG A 107 1.14 10.21 -11.44
C ARG A 107 0.53 11.59 -11.58
N THR A 108 -0.57 11.82 -10.87
CA THR A 108 -1.34 13.07 -10.91
C THR A 108 -1.85 13.43 -9.51
N THR A 109 -2.14 14.71 -9.28
CA THR A 109 -2.82 15.21 -8.08
C THR A 109 -4.34 14.98 -8.14
N GLU A 110 -4.87 14.59 -9.30
CA GLU A 110 -6.28 14.33 -9.55
C GLU A 110 -6.75 12.95 -9.03
N LEU A 111 -5.78 12.10 -8.64
CA LEU A 111 -5.99 10.79 -8.02
C LEU A 111 -5.03 10.62 -6.85
N LEU A 112 -5.56 10.66 -5.63
CA LEU A 112 -4.78 10.55 -4.40
C LEU A 112 -5.11 9.24 -3.68
N LYS A 113 -4.08 8.67 -3.04
CA LYS A 113 -4.20 7.52 -2.13
C LYS A 113 -4.18 8.06 -0.71
N VAL A 114 -5.15 7.71 0.10
CA VAL A 114 -5.22 8.11 1.51
C VAL A 114 -5.21 6.86 2.38
N LYS A 115 -4.23 6.78 3.28
CA LYS A 115 -4.00 5.64 4.16
C LYS A 115 -3.45 6.15 5.50
N THR A 116 -3.79 5.47 6.59
CA THR A 116 -3.14 5.71 7.87
C THR A 116 -1.77 5.03 7.89
N PHE A 117 -0.80 5.71 8.49
CA PHE A 117 0.50 5.14 8.77
C PHE A 117 0.60 4.82 10.27
N LEU A 118 1.29 3.73 10.57
CA LEU A 118 1.69 3.37 11.92
C LEU A 118 3.19 3.60 12.05
N ASP A 119 3.59 4.13 13.20
CA ASP A 119 4.98 4.24 13.60
C ASP A 119 5.22 3.26 14.77
N ASP A 120 6.39 2.63 14.77
CA ASP A 120 6.86 1.79 15.88
C ASP A 120 8.37 1.95 16.02
N GLU A 121 8.91 1.57 17.15
CA GLU A 121 10.35 1.57 17.39
C GLU A 121 10.93 0.16 17.18
N ALA A 122 12.13 0.11 16.63
CA ALA A 122 12.88 -1.12 16.46
C ALA A 122 14.37 -0.88 16.75
N ILE A 123 15.01 -1.84 17.40
CA ILE A 123 16.45 -1.84 17.59
C ILE A 123 17.15 -2.40 16.35
N VAL A 124 18.23 -1.78 15.92
CA VAL A 124 19.10 -2.29 14.85
C VAL A 124 19.94 -3.43 15.40
N VAL A 125 19.76 -4.62 14.84
CA VAL A 125 20.51 -5.83 15.21
C VAL A 125 21.53 -6.24 14.15
N GLY A 126 21.44 -5.68 12.95
CA GLY A 126 22.37 -5.96 11.86
C GLY A 126 22.28 -4.96 10.71
N ILE A 127 23.29 -4.98 9.84
CA ILE A 127 23.37 -4.11 8.66
C ILE A 127 23.64 -4.97 7.43
N GLN A 128 22.75 -4.89 6.43
CA GLN A 128 22.88 -5.65 5.19
C GLN A 128 23.52 -4.80 4.09
N ALA A 129 24.53 -5.35 3.43
CA ALA A 129 25.17 -4.72 2.29
C ALA A 129 24.21 -4.50 1.11
N GLY A 130 24.29 -3.33 0.48
CA GLY A 130 23.46 -2.97 -0.66
C GLY A 130 23.90 -3.64 -1.96
N LYS A 131 22.93 -3.79 -2.87
CA LYS A 131 23.11 -4.28 -4.24
C LYS A 131 22.76 -3.19 -5.25
N GLY A 132 23.17 -3.34 -6.50
CA GLY A 132 22.87 -2.40 -7.59
C GLY A 132 23.36 -0.98 -7.26
N ARG A 133 22.45 0.01 -7.31
CA ARG A 133 22.76 1.42 -6.95
C ARG A 133 23.33 1.62 -5.55
N ASN A 134 23.16 0.65 -4.66
CA ASN A 134 23.65 0.69 -3.28
C ASN A 134 24.87 -0.22 -3.05
N LYS A 135 25.54 -0.70 -4.10
CA LYS A 135 26.77 -1.50 -3.94
C LYS A 135 27.84 -0.70 -3.18
N GLY A 136 28.47 -1.34 -2.20
CA GLY A 136 29.51 -0.71 -1.36
C GLY A 136 28.99 0.17 -0.21
N ARG A 137 27.67 0.20 0.02
CA ARG A 137 27.06 0.94 1.14
C ARG A 137 25.88 0.16 1.73
N MET A 138 25.24 0.68 2.78
CA MET A 138 24.10 0.00 3.42
C MET A 138 22.90 -0.13 2.47
N GLY A 139 22.41 -1.36 2.36
CA GLY A 139 21.22 -1.73 1.60
C GLY A 139 19.97 -1.69 2.47
N ALA A 140 20.03 -2.34 3.62
CA ALA A 140 18.96 -2.42 4.60
C ALA A 140 19.53 -2.57 6.01
N LEU A 141 18.72 -2.22 7.01
CA LEU A 141 18.95 -2.57 8.41
C LEU A 141 18.16 -3.83 8.74
N GLU A 142 18.77 -4.72 9.52
CA GLU A 142 18.07 -5.81 10.20
C GLU A 142 17.67 -5.29 11.58
N CYS A 143 16.38 -5.39 11.88
CA CYS A 143 15.78 -4.74 13.04
C CYS A 143 14.94 -5.73 13.85
N LYS A 144 14.85 -5.50 15.15
CA LYS A 144 14.04 -6.29 16.09
C LYS A 144 13.04 -5.38 16.79
N LEU A 145 11.77 -5.77 16.82
CA LEU A 145 10.73 -5.11 17.61
C LEU A 145 10.84 -5.48 19.09
N ARG A 146 10.16 -4.73 19.98
CA ARG A 146 10.06 -5.05 21.41
C ARG A 146 9.47 -6.43 21.70
N ASN A 147 8.64 -6.95 20.80
CA ASN A 147 8.07 -8.29 20.89
C ASN A 147 9.01 -9.40 20.37
N GLY A 148 10.28 -9.08 20.12
CA GLY A 148 11.32 -10.00 19.66
C GLY A 148 11.29 -10.34 18.17
N LYS A 149 10.29 -9.85 17.41
CA LYS A 149 10.19 -10.18 15.99
C LYS A 149 11.18 -9.40 15.14
N GLU A 150 11.86 -10.10 14.26
CA GLU A 150 12.86 -9.54 13.36
C GLU A 150 12.30 -9.25 11.97
N PHE A 151 12.77 -8.16 11.37
CA PHE A 151 12.39 -7.71 10.04
C PHE A 151 13.48 -6.83 9.43
N ARG A 152 13.30 -6.45 8.16
CA ARG A 152 14.26 -5.61 7.43
C ARG A 152 13.65 -4.27 7.04
N VAL A 153 14.45 -3.21 7.17
CA VAL A 153 14.11 -1.86 6.71
C VAL A 153 15.06 -1.48 5.58
N GLY A 154 14.54 -1.37 4.36
CA GLY A 154 15.33 -1.11 3.15
C GLY A 154 15.12 0.25 2.50
N SER A 155 14.10 1.00 2.92
CA SER A 155 13.70 2.30 2.38
C SER A 155 13.69 3.38 3.46
N GLY A 156 13.61 4.65 3.04
CA GLY A 156 13.57 5.81 3.95
C GLY A 156 14.93 6.47 4.19
N PHE A 157 16.02 5.78 3.85
CA PHE A 157 17.38 6.32 3.99
C PHE A 157 17.77 7.23 2.82
N SER A 158 18.30 8.40 3.16
CA SER A 158 19.08 9.27 2.29
C SER A 158 20.40 8.58 1.86
N ASP A 159 21.04 9.13 0.82
CA ASP A 159 22.35 8.63 0.38
C ASP A 159 23.44 8.80 1.44
N VAL A 160 23.32 9.81 2.31
CA VAL A 160 24.23 10.06 3.44
C VAL A 160 24.05 8.98 4.50
N GLU A 161 22.81 8.68 4.91
CA GLU A 161 22.52 7.61 5.87
C GLU A 161 22.89 6.24 5.32
N ARG A 162 22.87 6.02 4.00
CA ARG A 162 23.38 4.77 3.43
C ARG A 162 24.88 4.62 3.55
N LYS A 163 25.63 5.72 3.47
CA LYS A 163 27.09 5.74 3.69
C LYS A 163 27.44 5.61 5.17
N ASN A 164 26.63 6.24 6.03
CA ASN A 164 26.80 6.25 7.48
C ASN A 164 25.51 5.72 8.14
N PRO A 165 25.28 4.40 8.13
CA PRO A 165 24.05 3.82 8.65
C PRO A 165 23.92 3.98 10.17
N PRO A 166 22.69 3.95 10.72
CA PRO A 166 22.46 3.67 12.13
C PRO A 166 23.25 2.42 12.56
N SER A 167 23.89 2.50 13.71
CA SER A 167 24.75 1.45 14.24
C SER A 167 23.91 0.32 14.84
N VAL A 168 24.50 -0.88 14.93
CA VAL A 168 23.90 -1.96 15.75
C VAL A 168 23.77 -1.45 17.19
N GLY A 169 22.58 -1.64 17.77
CA GLY A 169 22.20 -1.09 19.08
C GLY A 169 21.41 0.22 19.02
N ASP A 170 21.45 0.95 17.89
CA ASP A 170 20.61 2.15 17.74
C ASP A 170 19.13 1.77 17.68
N VAL A 171 18.28 2.57 18.32
CA VAL A 171 16.83 2.47 18.16
C VAL A 171 16.39 3.42 17.05
N ILE A 172 15.52 2.94 16.17
CA ILE A 172 14.98 3.73 15.06
C ILE A 172 13.45 3.73 15.12
N THR A 173 12.84 4.83 14.67
CA THR A 173 11.41 4.84 14.34
C THR A 173 11.24 4.36 12.91
N VAL A 174 10.38 3.35 12.73
CA VAL A 174 9.96 2.84 11.43
C VAL A 174 8.50 3.17 11.19
N ARG A 175 8.17 3.51 9.95
CA ARG A 175 6.80 3.77 9.50
C ARG A 175 6.33 2.69 8.55
N TYR A 176 5.12 2.20 8.73
CA TYR A 176 4.49 1.18 7.89
C TYR A 176 2.98 1.38 7.82
N PHE A 177 2.31 0.70 6.88
CA PHE A 177 0.85 0.77 6.72
C PHE A 177 0.13 -0.39 7.42
N GLU A 178 0.73 -1.57 7.37
CA GLU A 178 0.11 -2.80 7.86
C GLU A 178 1.20 -3.77 8.36
N LEU A 179 0.79 -4.74 9.18
CA LEU A 179 1.63 -5.87 9.57
C LEU A 179 1.42 -7.05 8.62
N THR A 180 2.45 -7.86 8.42
CA THR A 180 2.30 -9.17 7.78
C THR A 180 1.54 -10.14 8.69
N LYS A 181 1.16 -11.32 8.18
CA LYS A 181 0.57 -12.39 9.03
C LYS A 181 1.50 -12.84 10.17
N ALA A 182 2.80 -12.69 10.01
CA ALA A 182 3.78 -12.95 11.07
C ALA A 182 3.83 -11.83 12.13
N GLY A 183 3.10 -10.74 11.94
CA GLY A 183 3.04 -9.60 12.84
C GLY A 183 4.29 -8.73 12.83
N VAL A 184 4.95 -8.61 11.67
CA VAL A 184 6.04 -7.65 11.43
C VAL A 184 5.63 -6.59 10.41
N PRO A 185 6.15 -5.35 10.49
CA PRO A 185 5.90 -4.28 9.54
C PRO A 185 6.05 -4.72 8.08
N ARG A 186 5.04 -4.42 7.26
CA ARG A 186 5.10 -4.64 5.81
C ARG A 186 5.56 -3.36 5.11
N PHE A 187 6.61 -3.50 4.28
CA PHE A 187 7.26 -2.38 3.58
C PHE A 187 7.64 -1.20 4.50
N PRO A 188 8.32 -1.47 5.64
CA PRO A 188 8.67 -0.43 6.58
C PRO A 188 9.69 0.55 5.98
N THR A 189 9.55 1.80 6.36
CA THR A 189 10.41 2.90 5.93
C THR A 189 11.05 3.54 7.16
N PHE A 190 12.37 3.73 7.12
CA PHE A 190 13.10 4.43 8.16
C PHE A 190 12.64 5.89 8.25
N MET A 191 12.42 6.38 9.47
CA MET A 191 12.04 7.77 9.72
C MET A 191 13.15 8.56 10.40
N ARG A 192 13.68 8.04 11.52
CA ARG A 192 14.71 8.72 12.34
C ARG A 192 15.35 7.77 13.35
N ILE A 193 16.54 8.14 13.82
CA ILE A 193 17.18 7.53 15.00
C ILE A 193 16.54 8.12 16.28
N ARG A 194 16.32 7.27 17.29
CA ARG A 194 15.83 7.61 18.62
C ARG A 194 16.97 7.54 19.62
N LYS A 195 17.49 8.70 20.01
CA LYS A 195 18.56 8.82 21.02
C LYS A 195 18.04 8.77 22.45
N ASP A 196 16.73 8.87 22.60
CA ASP A 196 15.99 8.93 23.86
C ASP A 196 15.46 7.56 24.32
N VAL A 197 15.66 6.51 23.51
CA VAL A 197 15.19 5.15 23.79
C VAL A 197 16.40 4.23 23.92
N GLY A 198 16.47 3.47 25.01
CA GLY A 198 17.60 2.59 25.30
C GLY A 198 17.47 1.24 24.59
N ALA A 199 18.59 0.64 24.21
CA ALA A 199 18.62 -0.71 23.63
C ALA A 199 18.01 -1.79 24.56
N SER A 200 18.16 -1.62 25.87
CA SER A 200 17.64 -2.52 26.92
C SER A 200 16.13 -2.68 26.92
N GLU A 201 15.41 -1.81 26.21
CA GLU A 201 13.97 -1.88 26.07
C GLU A 201 13.49 -2.91 25.02
N PHE A 202 14.44 -3.58 24.35
CA PHE A 202 14.23 -4.54 23.27
C PHE A 202 14.82 -5.92 23.59
N ASP A 203 15.22 -6.16 24.84
CA ASP A 203 15.72 -7.46 25.31
C ASP A 203 14.59 -8.47 25.59
#